data_AF-A0A6V8L4T6-F1
#
_entry.id   AF-A0A6V8L4T6-F1
#
_cell.length_a   1.000
_cell.length_b   1.000
_cell.length_c   1.000
_cell.angle_alpha   90.00
_cell.angle_beta   90.00
_cell.angle_gamma   90.00
#
_symmetry.space_group_name_H-M   'P 1'
#
loop_
_entity.id
_entity.type
_entity.pdbx_description
1 polymer ?
#
loop_
_entity_poly.entity_id
_entity_poly.type
_entity_poly.pdbx_seq_one_letter_code
_entity_poly.pdbx_strand_id
1 'polypeptide(L)'
;MAGVTDVIDKARQIADEVLFPAALEVDRDGVLPASHLDLLAREGFYGLAVAGVSPLVVEALAGGCLATTFVWMQHHGAVRAVAEAGRTDWLDPLCRGERRAGVALGALRPGPPSVRATPVPGGYRLDGESPWVTGWGMIDVLHTAARTVDGAETALWALVDAVPGPALRVSPLDLVAVNASATVEVHFDGLFVPAERVTATLPYAEWPARDAAGLRMNGSFALGVAARCLRLLGPTPLDTELDACRAALDTAPPPTYQRHARPRRSWPCEPLPRWW
;
A
#
# COMPACT_ATOMS: atom_id res chain seq x y z
N MET A 1 26.39 -9.06 -0.43
CA MET A 1 24.99 -8.82 -0.05
C MET A 1 25.03 -8.01 1.24
N ALA A 2 24.46 -6.81 1.25
CA ALA A 2 24.33 -6.05 2.49
C ALA A 2 23.47 -6.85 3.49
N GLY A 3 23.86 -6.87 4.76
CA GLY A 3 23.08 -7.53 5.81
C GLY A 3 21.76 -6.79 6.08
N VAL A 4 20.81 -7.45 6.74
CA VAL A 4 19.53 -6.81 7.14
C VAL A 4 19.77 -5.56 8.00
N THR A 5 20.77 -5.60 8.88
CA THR A 5 21.19 -4.45 9.70
C THR A 5 21.63 -3.27 8.83
N ASP A 6 22.44 -3.53 7.79
CA ASP A 6 22.92 -2.48 6.87
C ASP A 6 21.76 -1.79 6.14
N VAL A 7 20.73 -2.54 5.75
CA VAL A 7 19.52 -2.00 5.11
C VAL A 7 18.72 -1.12 6.07
N ILE A 8 18.58 -1.54 7.34
CA ILE A 8 17.88 -0.75 8.36
C ILE A 8 18.63 0.55 8.63
N ASP A 9 19.95 0.50 8.76
CA ASP A 9 20.76 1.69 9.02
C ASP A 9 20.75 2.64 7.81
N LYS A 10 20.78 2.10 6.59
CA LYS A 10 20.56 2.90 5.38
C LYS A 10 19.17 3.55 5.36
N ALA A 11 18.12 2.83 5.76
CA ALA A 11 16.76 3.36 5.84
C ALA A 11 16.67 4.52 6.83
N ARG A 12 17.31 4.40 8.00
CA ARG A 12 17.41 5.46 9.01
C ARG A 12 18.16 6.67 8.49
N GLN A 13 19.28 6.45 7.79
CA GLN A 13 20.05 7.52 7.15
C GLN A 13 19.19 8.30 6.17
N ILE A 14 18.52 7.62 5.23
CA ILE A 14 17.61 8.25 4.25
C ILE A 14 16.49 9.01 4.97
N ALA A 15 15.91 8.42 6.00
CA ALA A 15 14.85 9.04 6.78
C ALA A 15 15.31 10.35 7.46
N ASP A 16 16.50 10.37 8.05
CA ASP A 16 17.04 11.51 8.78
C ASP A 16 17.62 12.60 7.88
N GLU A 17 18.31 12.23 6.80
CA GLU A 17 19.05 13.16 5.94
C GLU A 17 18.24 13.71 4.77
N VAL A 18 17.19 12.99 4.33
CA VAL A 18 16.42 13.35 3.13
C VAL A 18 14.93 13.52 3.43
N LEU A 19 14.29 12.49 3.99
CA LEU A 19 12.83 12.48 4.09
C LEU A 19 12.31 13.43 5.17
N PHE A 20 12.88 13.38 6.38
CA PHE A 20 12.43 14.21 7.50
C PHE A 20 12.62 15.71 7.26
N PRO A 21 13.76 16.18 6.72
CA PRO A 21 13.94 17.61 6.39
C PRO A 21 12.88 18.15 5.42
N ALA A 22 12.38 17.33 4.50
CA ALA A 22 11.35 17.71 3.52
C ALA A 22 9.91 17.46 4.01
N ALA A 23 9.71 16.74 5.12
CA ALA A 23 8.41 16.18 5.48
C ALA A 23 7.29 17.23 5.65
N LEU A 24 7.60 18.40 6.22
CA LEU A 24 6.63 19.48 6.41
C LEU A 24 6.23 20.16 5.10
N GLU A 25 7.15 20.25 4.13
CA GLU A 25 6.85 20.79 2.79
C GLU A 25 5.97 19.81 2.01
N VAL A 26 6.33 18.52 2.04
CA VAL A 26 5.52 17.45 1.45
C VAL A 26 4.09 17.45 1.97
N ASP A 27 3.91 17.55 3.30
CA ASP A 27 2.58 17.54 3.91
C ASP A 27 1.76 18.79 3.55
N ARG A 28 2.38 19.98 3.64
CA ARG A 28 1.73 21.25 3.35
C ARG A 28 1.30 21.37 1.89
N ASP A 29 2.20 21.02 0.98
CA ASP A 29 2.00 21.25 -0.45
C ASP A 29 1.21 20.11 -1.10
N GLY A 30 1.11 18.96 -0.42
CA GLY A 30 0.41 17.80 -0.96
C GLY A 30 1.10 17.20 -2.17
N VAL A 31 2.42 17.39 -2.30
CA VAL A 31 3.23 16.90 -3.42
C VAL A 31 4.42 16.11 -2.89
N LEU A 32 4.60 14.91 -3.42
CA LEU A 32 5.74 14.05 -3.10
C LEU A 32 6.85 14.25 -4.16
N PRO A 33 8.07 14.67 -3.77
CA PRO A 33 9.19 14.83 -4.69
C PRO A 33 9.61 13.50 -5.32
N ALA A 34 9.64 13.43 -6.65
CA ALA A 34 10.07 12.22 -7.37
C ALA A 34 11.46 11.71 -6.91
N SER A 35 12.34 12.64 -6.53
CA SER A 35 13.68 12.35 -6.00
C SER A 35 13.68 11.42 -4.78
N HIS A 36 12.61 11.42 -3.97
CA HIS A 36 12.48 10.51 -2.82
C HIS A 36 12.35 9.06 -3.28
N LEU A 37 11.45 8.79 -4.22
CA LEU A 37 11.24 7.44 -4.78
C LEU A 37 12.45 7.01 -5.63
N ASP A 38 13.06 7.93 -6.36
CA ASP A 38 14.29 7.67 -7.13
C ASP A 38 15.45 7.28 -6.21
N LEU A 39 15.57 7.92 -5.05
CA LEU A 39 16.58 7.56 -4.05
C LEU A 39 16.35 6.13 -3.53
N LEU A 40 15.11 5.79 -3.15
CA LEU A 40 14.79 4.43 -2.71
C LEU A 40 15.08 3.39 -3.80
N ALA A 41 14.81 3.71 -5.07
CA ALA A 41 15.16 2.87 -6.21
C ALA A 41 16.68 2.66 -6.34
N ARG A 42 17.47 3.75 -6.35
CA ARG A 42 18.94 3.70 -6.45
C ARG A 42 19.59 2.92 -5.31
N GLU A 43 19.03 3.02 -4.10
CA GLU A 43 19.53 2.30 -2.90
C GLU A 43 18.99 0.86 -2.82
N GLY A 44 18.23 0.38 -3.82
CA GLY A 44 17.79 -1.01 -3.93
C GLY A 44 16.58 -1.38 -3.07
N PHE A 45 15.85 -0.40 -2.51
CA PHE A 45 14.74 -0.66 -1.59
C PHE A 45 13.54 -1.31 -2.27
N TYR A 46 13.36 -1.12 -3.58
CA TYR A 46 12.28 -1.76 -4.35
C TYR A 46 12.45 -3.29 -4.45
N GLY A 47 13.70 -3.77 -4.58
CA GLY A 47 14.02 -5.20 -4.66
C GLY A 47 13.88 -5.97 -3.34
N LEU A 48 13.78 -5.27 -2.20
CA LEU A 48 13.58 -5.91 -0.89
C LEU A 48 12.31 -6.77 -0.84
N ALA A 49 11.31 -6.47 -1.68
CA ALA A 49 10.07 -7.21 -1.76
C ALA A 49 10.25 -8.71 -2.05
N VAL A 50 11.31 -9.10 -2.77
CA VAL A 50 11.62 -10.50 -3.09
C VAL A 50 12.12 -11.27 -1.87
N ALA A 51 12.94 -10.63 -1.04
CA ALA A 51 13.49 -11.24 0.17
C ALA A 51 12.55 -11.10 1.39
N GLY A 52 11.58 -10.19 1.29
CA GLY A 52 10.75 -9.76 2.41
C GLY A 52 11.27 -8.45 3.01
N VAL A 53 10.34 -7.54 3.30
CA VAL A 53 10.68 -6.22 3.85
C VAL A 53 10.53 -6.26 5.35
N SER A 54 11.62 -5.92 6.05
CA SER A 54 11.62 -5.83 7.50
C SER A 54 10.67 -4.71 7.98
N PRO A 55 9.82 -4.97 8.99
CA PRO A 55 8.99 -3.94 9.63
C PRO A 55 9.81 -2.72 10.10
N LEU A 56 11.06 -2.94 10.52
CA LEU A 56 11.95 -1.88 11.00
C LEU A 56 12.41 -0.93 9.88
N VAL A 57 12.49 -1.41 8.63
CA VAL A 57 12.77 -0.55 7.47
C VAL A 57 11.59 0.39 7.21
N VAL A 58 10.37 -0.15 7.28
CA VAL A 58 9.13 0.65 7.13
C VAL A 58 9.02 1.68 8.25
N GLU A 59 9.26 1.28 9.50
CA GLU A 59 9.26 2.21 10.64
C GLU A 59 10.28 3.33 10.48
N ALA A 60 11.51 3.00 10.08
CA ALA A 60 12.57 3.99 9.86
C ALA A 60 12.16 5.02 8.80
N LEU A 61 11.74 4.57 7.62
CA LEU A 61 11.33 5.46 6.53
C LEU A 61 10.07 6.25 6.86
N ALA A 62 9.07 5.63 7.49
CA ALA A 62 7.82 6.31 7.88
C ALA A 62 8.05 7.39 8.93
N GLY A 63 9.03 7.19 9.82
CA GLY A 63 9.50 8.23 10.72
C GLY A 63 10.20 9.39 10.00
N GLY A 64 10.70 9.19 8.79
CA GLY A 64 11.18 10.26 7.91
C GLY A 64 10.02 11.00 7.23
N CYS A 65 9.27 10.27 6.40
CA CYS A 65 8.09 10.79 5.72
C CYS A 65 7.08 9.66 5.51
N LEU A 66 5.91 9.77 6.16
CA LEU A 66 4.83 8.79 6.04
C LEU A 66 4.34 8.67 4.59
N ALA A 67 4.11 9.79 3.89
CA ALA A 67 3.61 9.77 2.52
C ALA A 67 4.55 9.04 1.55
N THR A 68 5.85 9.32 1.62
CA THR A 68 6.87 8.64 0.80
C THR A 68 6.86 7.14 1.05
N THR A 69 6.87 6.75 2.32
CA THR A 69 6.93 5.34 2.71
C THR A 69 5.66 4.60 2.33
N PHE A 70 4.50 5.26 2.45
CA PHE A 70 3.20 4.70 2.09
C PHE A 70 3.11 4.42 0.59
N VAL A 71 3.49 5.39 -0.26
CA VAL A 71 3.55 5.18 -1.73
C VAL A 71 4.50 4.04 -2.10
N TRP A 72 5.71 4.02 -1.54
CA TRP A 72 6.69 2.98 -1.81
C TRP A 72 6.19 1.57 -1.44
N MET A 73 5.49 1.42 -0.32
CA MET A 73 5.05 0.10 0.15
C MET A 73 3.98 -0.55 -0.73
N GLN A 74 3.13 0.25 -1.40
CA GLN A 74 2.12 -0.28 -2.31
C GLN A 74 2.73 -1.06 -3.48
N HIS A 75 3.99 -0.81 -3.81
CA HIS A 75 4.72 -1.45 -4.88
C HIS A 75 4.94 -2.96 -4.66
N HIS A 76 5.19 -3.37 -3.42
CA HIS A 76 5.79 -4.67 -3.13
C HIS A 76 4.86 -5.86 -3.42
N GLY A 77 3.54 -5.64 -3.40
CA GLY A 77 2.57 -6.67 -3.78
C GLY A 77 2.75 -7.13 -5.22
N ALA A 78 2.99 -6.19 -6.14
CA ALA A 78 3.22 -6.49 -7.55
C ALA A 78 4.52 -7.27 -7.75
N VAL A 79 5.62 -6.87 -7.09
CA VAL A 79 6.92 -7.57 -7.17
C VAL A 79 6.78 -9.02 -6.75
N ARG A 80 6.14 -9.28 -5.61
CA ARG A 80 5.90 -10.66 -5.13
C ARG A 80 5.04 -11.44 -6.11
N ALA A 81 3.96 -10.84 -6.60
CA ALA A 81 3.07 -11.48 -7.56
C ALA A 81 3.78 -11.88 -8.86
N VAL A 82 4.65 -11.04 -9.42
CA VAL A 82 5.40 -11.38 -10.63
C VAL A 82 6.51 -12.39 -10.39
N ALA A 83 7.16 -12.35 -9.21
CA ALA A 83 8.16 -13.32 -8.80
C ALA A 83 7.52 -14.71 -8.66
N GLU A 84 6.39 -14.81 -7.96
CA GLU A 84 5.61 -16.04 -7.79
C GLU A 84 5.08 -16.57 -9.12
N ALA A 85 4.65 -15.69 -10.04
CA ALA A 85 4.17 -16.04 -11.36
C ALA A 85 5.29 -16.35 -12.38
N GLY A 86 6.57 -16.28 -11.99
CA GLY A 86 7.72 -16.56 -12.85
C GLY A 86 7.90 -15.58 -14.02
N ARG A 87 7.39 -14.35 -13.91
CA ARG A 87 7.43 -13.31 -14.96
C ARG A 87 8.71 -12.48 -14.85
N THR A 88 9.84 -13.05 -15.29
CA THR A 88 11.17 -12.43 -15.16
C THR A 88 11.31 -11.10 -15.91
N ASP A 89 10.58 -10.94 -17.02
CA ASP A 89 10.49 -9.72 -17.82
C ASP A 89 9.89 -8.53 -17.04
N TRP A 90 9.02 -8.81 -16.07
CA TRP A 90 8.44 -7.83 -15.17
C TRP A 90 9.26 -7.64 -13.89
N LEU A 91 9.84 -8.72 -13.38
CA LEU A 91 10.50 -8.72 -12.08
C LEU A 91 11.68 -7.75 -12.03
N ASP A 92 12.54 -7.78 -13.03
CA ASP A 92 13.78 -7.02 -13.06
C ASP A 92 13.55 -5.49 -13.01
N PRO A 93 12.70 -4.90 -13.89
CA PRO A 93 12.40 -3.46 -13.83
C PRO A 93 11.68 -3.03 -12.55
N LEU A 94 10.80 -3.89 -12.00
CA LEU A 94 10.09 -3.61 -10.75
C LEU A 94 11.05 -3.60 -9.56
N CYS A 95 11.95 -4.59 -9.46
CA CYS A 95 12.97 -4.65 -8.40
C CYS A 95 13.95 -3.47 -8.44
N ARG A 96 14.27 -2.95 -9.62
CA ARG A 96 15.11 -1.75 -9.78
C ARG A 96 14.35 -0.45 -9.52
N GLY A 97 13.02 -0.48 -9.40
CA GLY A 97 12.19 0.73 -9.28
C GLY A 97 12.15 1.60 -10.55
N GLU A 98 12.61 1.06 -11.68
CA GLU A 98 12.55 1.67 -13.03
C GLU A 98 11.12 1.62 -13.58
N ARG A 99 10.38 0.58 -13.20
CA ARG A 99 8.93 0.51 -13.31
C ARG A 99 8.35 0.47 -11.91
N ARG A 100 7.35 1.29 -11.62
CA ARG A 100 6.72 1.40 -10.30
C ARG A 100 5.29 0.91 -10.36
N ALA A 101 4.96 -0.04 -9.49
CA ALA A 101 3.60 -0.49 -9.29
C ALA A 101 2.89 0.24 -8.14
N GLY A 102 1.59 0.46 -8.30
CA GLY A 102 0.65 0.63 -7.19
C GLY A 102 -0.25 -0.60 -7.07
N VAL A 103 -1.24 -0.55 -6.18
CA VAL A 103 -2.17 -1.65 -5.95
C VAL A 103 -3.61 -1.13 -5.85
N ALA A 104 -4.54 -1.85 -6.49
CA ALA A 104 -5.98 -1.60 -6.42
C ALA A 104 -6.69 -2.75 -5.69
N LEU A 105 -6.28 -2.96 -4.43
CA LEU A 105 -6.78 -4.03 -3.58
C LEU A 105 -8.24 -3.82 -3.11
N GLY A 106 -8.70 -2.56 -3.08
CA GLY A 106 -10.03 -2.20 -2.58
C GLY A 106 -11.19 -2.97 -3.24
N ALA A 107 -10.99 -3.49 -4.45
CA ALA A 107 -11.92 -4.36 -5.16
C ALA A 107 -12.28 -5.66 -4.43
N LEU A 108 -11.47 -6.13 -3.48
CA LEU A 108 -11.69 -7.36 -2.71
C LEU A 108 -12.26 -7.12 -1.31
N ARG A 109 -12.76 -5.91 -1.03
CA ARG A 109 -13.47 -5.66 0.23
C ARG A 109 -14.68 -6.59 0.39
N PRO A 110 -15.06 -6.91 1.64
CA PRO A 110 -16.31 -7.62 1.91
C PRO A 110 -17.53 -6.90 1.34
N GLY A 111 -18.47 -7.67 0.80
CA GLY A 111 -19.69 -7.15 0.16
C GLY A 111 -19.82 -7.64 -1.27
N PRO A 112 -20.74 -7.08 -2.07
CA PRO A 112 -20.82 -7.34 -3.50
C PRO A 112 -19.50 -6.97 -4.22
N PRO A 113 -19.16 -7.62 -5.35
CA PRO A 113 -18.03 -7.24 -6.18
C PRO A 113 -18.10 -5.76 -6.60
N SER A 114 -17.14 -4.94 -6.14
CA SER A 114 -17.04 -3.54 -6.57
C SER A 114 -16.30 -3.41 -7.91
N VAL A 115 -15.40 -4.35 -8.24
CA VAL A 115 -14.85 -4.55 -9.59
C VAL A 115 -15.15 -5.97 -10.03
N ARG A 116 -15.81 -6.10 -11.17
CA ARG A 116 -16.14 -7.38 -11.80
C ARG A 116 -15.15 -7.68 -12.91
N ALA A 117 -14.77 -8.94 -13.02
CA ALA A 117 -14.01 -9.46 -14.15
C ALA A 117 -14.91 -10.41 -14.96
N THR A 118 -15.25 -10.02 -16.18
CA THR A 118 -15.99 -10.88 -17.12
C THR A 118 -15.02 -11.54 -18.10
N PRO A 119 -14.96 -12.88 -18.18
CA PRO A 119 -14.13 -13.58 -19.15
C PRO A 119 -14.55 -13.23 -20.59
N VAL A 120 -13.58 -12.96 -21.45
CA VAL A 120 -13.76 -12.70 -22.89
C VAL A 120 -12.66 -13.41 -23.68
N PRO A 121 -12.80 -13.60 -25.01
CA PRO A 121 -11.71 -14.16 -25.81
C PRO A 121 -10.39 -13.40 -25.59
N GLY A 122 -9.35 -14.12 -25.17
CA GLY A 122 -8.01 -13.57 -24.92
C GLY A 122 -7.79 -12.94 -23.54
N GLY A 123 -8.79 -12.88 -22.64
CA GLY A 123 -8.59 -12.31 -21.31
C GLY A 123 -9.87 -11.98 -20.56
N TYR A 124 -9.90 -10.81 -19.94
CA TYR A 124 -11.01 -10.33 -19.11
C TYR A 124 -11.38 -8.89 -19.46
N ARG A 125 -12.64 -8.53 -19.22
CA ARG A 125 -13.06 -7.12 -19.11
C ARG A 125 -13.32 -6.78 -17.65
N LEU A 126 -12.73 -5.67 -17.20
CA LEU A 126 -12.93 -5.15 -15.85
C LEU A 126 -13.93 -4.00 -15.86
N ASP A 127 -14.89 -4.07 -14.95
CA ASP A 127 -15.96 -3.09 -14.79
C ASP A 127 -16.21 -2.80 -13.31
N GLY A 128 -16.29 -1.52 -12.94
CA GLY A 128 -16.61 -1.08 -11.58
C GLY A 128 -15.57 -0.16 -10.97
N GLU A 129 -15.46 -0.14 -9.65
CA GLU A 129 -14.63 0.82 -8.91
C GLU A 129 -13.77 0.19 -7.82
N SER A 130 -12.53 0.67 -7.71
CA SER A 130 -11.59 0.33 -6.65
C SER A 130 -11.06 1.62 -6.02
N PRO A 131 -11.44 1.93 -4.77
CA PRO A 131 -10.95 3.11 -4.08
C PRO A 131 -9.59 2.88 -3.45
N TRP A 132 -8.97 3.98 -3.03
CA TRP A 132 -7.70 4.04 -2.30
C TRP A 132 -6.50 3.49 -3.07
N VAL A 133 -6.41 3.85 -4.35
CA VAL A 133 -5.21 3.63 -5.15
C VAL A 133 -4.23 4.76 -4.87
N THR A 134 -3.28 4.47 -4.00
CA THR A 134 -2.21 5.39 -3.59
C THR A 134 -1.10 5.44 -4.64
N GLY A 135 -0.50 6.61 -4.84
CA GLY A 135 0.67 6.82 -5.68
C GLY A 135 0.34 7.24 -7.10
N TRP A 136 -0.87 7.72 -7.39
CA TRP A 136 -1.26 8.05 -8.77
C TRP A 136 -0.35 9.15 -9.34
N GLY A 137 0.09 8.97 -10.60
CA GLY A 137 1.10 9.83 -11.22
C GLY A 137 2.56 9.54 -10.81
N MET A 138 2.78 8.63 -9.86
CA MET A 138 4.11 8.15 -9.42
C MET A 138 4.31 6.64 -9.70
N ILE A 139 3.30 6.00 -10.28
CA ILE A 139 3.28 4.58 -10.64
C ILE A 139 3.03 4.45 -12.14
N ASP A 140 3.66 3.45 -12.75
CA ASP A 140 3.52 3.12 -14.17
C ASP A 140 2.48 2.02 -14.40
N VAL A 141 2.33 1.12 -13.41
CA VAL A 141 1.42 -0.03 -13.47
C VAL A 141 0.64 -0.18 -12.18
N LEU A 142 -0.52 -0.81 -12.29
CA LEU A 142 -1.43 -1.07 -11.19
C LEU A 142 -1.65 -2.57 -11.08
N HIS A 143 -1.33 -3.13 -9.91
CA HIS A 143 -1.70 -4.49 -9.56
C HIS A 143 -3.15 -4.50 -9.08
N THR A 144 -4.04 -4.82 -10.01
CA THR A 144 -5.49 -4.68 -9.83
C THR A 144 -6.11 -6.01 -9.46
N ALA A 145 -6.95 -5.97 -8.43
CA ALA A 145 -7.84 -7.07 -8.11
C ALA A 145 -9.23 -6.87 -8.72
N ALA A 146 -9.91 -7.97 -9.01
CA ALA A 146 -11.32 -8.00 -9.41
C ALA A 146 -11.94 -9.34 -8.98
N ARG A 147 -13.27 -9.43 -9.01
CA ARG A 147 -13.98 -10.69 -8.75
C ARG A 147 -14.71 -11.17 -9.99
N THR A 148 -14.51 -12.44 -10.36
CA THR A 148 -15.34 -13.06 -11.39
C THR A 148 -16.68 -13.46 -10.77
N VAL A 149 -17.77 -13.29 -11.52
CA VAL A 149 -19.13 -13.59 -11.06
C VAL A 149 -19.82 -14.71 -11.84
N ASP A 150 -19.14 -15.22 -12.86
CA ASP A 150 -19.61 -16.37 -13.64
C ASP A 150 -19.14 -17.66 -12.95
N GLY A 151 -20.02 -18.25 -12.14
CA GLY A 151 -19.75 -19.50 -11.42
C GLY A 151 -19.23 -19.29 -10.00
N ALA A 152 -18.22 -20.06 -9.60
CA ALA A 152 -17.63 -19.92 -8.27
C ALA A 152 -16.85 -18.61 -8.16
N GLU A 153 -17.12 -17.86 -7.09
CA GLU A 153 -16.52 -16.55 -6.91
C GLU A 153 -15.00 -16.63 -6.73
N THR A 154 -14.28 -16.00 -7.65
CA THR A 154 -12.82 -16.05 -7.73
C THR A 154 -12.28 -14.63 -7.67
N ALA A 155 -11.23 -14.41 -6.86
CA ALA A 155 -10.43 -13.20 -6.94
C ALA A 155 -9.42 -13.36 -8.10
N LEU A 156 -9.44 -12.42 -9.02
CA LEU A 156 -8.50 -12.27 -10.12
C LEU A 156 -7.53 -11.15 -9.79
N TRP A 157 -6.24 -11.39 -10.02
CA TRP A 157 -5.20 -10.37 -9.92
C TRP A 157 -4.48 -10.22 -11.26
N ALA A 158 -4.29 -8.98 -11.71
CA ALA A 158 -3.61 -8.68 -12.96
C ALA A 158 -2.84 -7.36 -12.90
N LEU A 159 -1.88 -7.20 -13.80
CA LEU A 159 -1.17 -5.94 -14.00
C LEU A 159 -1.83 -5.14 -15.13
N VAL A 160 -2.27 -3.92 -14.84
CA VAL A 160 -2.77 -2.98 -15.85
C VAL A 160 -1.89 -1.74 -15.89
N ASP A 161 -1.80 -1.08 -17.05
CA ASP A 161 -1.02 0.15 -17.17
C ASP A 161 -1.76 1.28 -16.42
N ALA A 162 -1.05 2.05 -15.58
CA ALA A 162 -1.63 3.09 -14.74
C ALA A 162 -1.81 4.42 -15.51
N VAL A 163 -2.47 4.33 -16.66
CA VAL A 163 -2.66 5.46 -17.59
C VAL A 163 -4.16 5.77 -17.69
N PRO A 164 -4.60 6.99 -17.34
CA PRO A 164 -5.98 7.39 -17.53
C PRO A 164 -6.42 7.28 -19.00
N GLY A 165 -7.64 6.82 -19.21
CA GLY A 165 -8.25 6.72 -20.53
C GLY A 165 -9.76 6.44 -20.44
N PRO A 166 -10.44 6.24 -21.58
CA PRO A 166 -11.88 6.02 -21.60
C PRO A 166 -12.33 4.83 -20.72
N ALA A 167 -11.52 3.77 -20.70
CA ALA A 167 -11.78 2.53 -19.96
C ALA A 167 -11.18 2.48 -18.54
N LEU A 168 -10.32 3.44 -18.17
CA LEU A 168 -9.72 3.56 -16.84
C LEU A 168 -9.70 5.04 -16.45
N ARG A 169 -10.68 5.45 -15.63
CA ARG A 169 -10.82 6.83 -15.14
C ARG A 169 -10.38 6.89 -13.69
N VAL A 170 -9.95 8.07 -13.24
CA VAL A 170 -9.54 8.29 -11.85
C VAL A 170 -10.14 9.55 -11.28
N SER A 171 -10.44 9.50 -9.98
CA SER A 171 -10.98 10.61 -9.20
C SER A 171 -10.09 10.81 -7.97
N PRO A 172 -9.43 11.98 -7.80
CA PRO A 172 -8.66 12.26 -6.58
C PRO A 172 -9.51 12.18 -5.31
N LEU A 173 -8.92 11.70 -4.22
CA LEU A 173 -9.55 11.67 -2.91
C LEU A 173 -8.92 12.72 -1.98
N ASP A 174 -9.77 13.53 -1.34
CA ASP A 174 -9.34 14.44 -0.27
C ASP A 174 -9.19 13.64 1.03
N LEU A 175 -7.96 13.53 1.53
CA LEU A 175 -7.64 12.78 2.73
C LEU A 175 -7.46 13.71 3.94
N VAL A 176 -7.72 13.18 5.14
CA VAL A 176 -7.46 13.92 6.40
C VAL A 176 -5.95 14.17 6.63
N ALA A 177 -5.10 13.31 6.07
CA ALA A 177 -3.64 13.39 6.13
C ALA A 177 -3.05 12.62 4.95
N VAL A 178 -1.76 12.80 4.66
CA VAL A 178 -1.04 12.02 3.64
C VAL A 178 -1.55 12.32 2.21
N ASN A 179 -2.04 13.54 1.97
CA ASN A 179 -2.52 13.98 0.64
C ASN A 179 -1.43 13.90 -0.44
N ALA A 180 -0.16 14.10 -0.07
CA ALA A 180 0.99 13.93 -0.97
C ALA A 180 1.14 12.53 -1.58
N SER A 181 0.42 11.54 -1.05
CA SER A 181 0.39 10.21 -1.64
C SER A 181 -0.43 10.13 -2.94
N ALA A 182 -1.14 11.20 -3.34
CA ALA A 182 -1.95 11.26 -4.55
C ALA A 182 -2.90 10.04 -4.68
N THR A 183 -3.69 9.80 -3.63
CA THR A 183 -4.61 8.67 -3.58
C THR A 183 -5.86 8.97 -4.41
N VAL A 184 -6.26 8.02 -5.25
CA VAL A 184 -7.42 8.14 -6.15
C VAL A 184 -8.40 6.99 -5.95
N GLU A 185 -9.64 7.20 -6.37
CA GLU A 185 -10.54 6.14 -6.78
C GLU A 185 -10.34 5.84 -8.27
N VAL A 186 -10.25 4.55 -8.62
CA VAL A 186 -10.14 4.10 -10.02
C VAL A 186 -11.46 3.50 -10.46
N HIS A 187 -11.96 3.95 -11.61
CA HIS A 187 -13.14 3.40 -12.27
C HIS A 187 -12.72 2.67 -13.56
N PHE A 188 -13.13 1.42 -13.67
CA PHE A 188 -12.98 0.57 -14.84
C PHE A 188 -14.29 0.55 -15.62
N ASP A 189 -14.19 0.76 -16.93
CA ASP A 189 -15.33 0.80 -17.85
C ASP A 189 -15.00 -0.07 -19.07
N GLY A 190 -15.29 -1.36 -18.94
CA GLY A 190 -14.95 -2.39 -19.93
C GLY A 190 -13.45 -2.51 -20.21
N LEU A 191 -12.57 -2.26 -19.24
CA LEU A 191 -11.12 -2.32 -19.46
C LEU A 191 -10.71 -3.74 -19.83
N PHE A 192 -10.22 -3.92 -21.05
CA PHE A 192 -9.69 -5.21 -21.49
C PHE A 192 -8.32 -5.46 -20.84
N VAL A 193 -8.19 -6.62 -20.20
CA VAL A 193 -6.96 -7.12 -19.59
C VAL A 193 -6.65 -8.46 -20.24
N PRO A 194 -5.53 -8.56 -20.99
CA PRO A 194 -5.21 -9.79 -21.70
C PRO A 194 -4.69 -10.85 -20.72
N ALA A 195 -4.87 -12.13 -21.07
CA ALA A 195 -4.59 -13.25 -20.18
C ALA A 195 -3.14 -13.28 -19.68
N GLU A 196 -2.17 -12.84 -20.49
CA GLU A 196 -0.76 -12.75 -20.12
C GLU A 196 -0.45 -11.73 -19.02
N ARG A 197 -1.38 -10.79 -18.73
CA ARG A 197 -1.25 -9.82 -17.64
C ARG A 197 -1.80 -10.34 -16.31
N VAL A 198 -2.48 -11.50 -16.30
CA VAL A 198 -2.99 -12.12 -15.08
C VAL A 198 -1.85 -12.73 -14.27
N THR A 199 -1.74 -12.32 -13.00
CA THR A 199 -0.70 -12.80 -12.08
C THR A 199 -1.21 -13.91 -11.17
N ALA A 200 -2.49 -13.91 -10.81
CA ALA A 200 -3.07 -14.96 -9.96
C ALA A 200 -4.59 -15.05 -10.11
N THR A 201 -5.11 -16.25 -9.84
CA THR A 201 -6.53 -16.55 -9.64
C THR A 201 -6.67 -17.44 -8.41
N LEU A 202 -7.58 -17.11 -7.51
CA LEU A 202 -7.80 -17.85 -6.27
C LEU A 202 -9.27 -17.78 -5.86
N PRO A 203 -9.82 -18.79 -5.17
CA PRO A 203 -11.16 -18.70 -4.60
C PRO A 203 -11.25 -17.47 -3.68
N TYR A 204 -12.27 -16.63 -3.88
CA TYR A 204 -12.44 -15.42 -3.07
C TYR A 204 -12.61 -15.74 -1.58
N ALA A 205 -13.17 -16.90 -1.25
CA ALA A 205 -13.30 -17.38 0.12
C ALA A 205 -11.95 -17.49 0.88
N GLU A 206 -10.83 -17.65 0.17
CA GLU A 206 -9.49 -17.68 0.75
C GLU A 206 -8.89 -16.28 0.95
N TRP A 207 -9.46 -15.25 0.31
CA TRP A 207 -8.91 -13.88 0.33
C TRP A 207 -8.84 -13.28 1.74
N PRO A 208 -9.88 -13.34 2.60
CA PRO A 208 -9.83 -12.70 3.92
C PRO A 208 -8.68 -13.19 4.81
N ALA A 209 -8.33 -14.48 4.73
CA ALA A 209 -7.21 -15.03 5.49
C ALA A 209 -5.85 -14.54 4.96
N ARG A 210 -5.70 -14.42 3.63
CA ARG A 210 -4.49 -13.86 3.00
C ARG A 210 -4.32 -12.38 3.33
N ASP A 211 -5.40 -11.60 3.24
CA ASP A 211 -5.40 -10.18 3.60
C ASP A 211 -4.98 -9.96 5.05
N ALA A 212 -5.59 -10.73 5.97
CA ALA A 212 -5.29 -10.68 7.40
C ALA A 212 -3.81 -10.95 7.72
N ALA A 213 -3.16 -11.85 7.00
CA ALA A 213 -1.74 -12.15 7.18
C ALA A 213 -0.81 -11.00 6.79
N GLY A 214 -1.25 -10.09 5.92
CA GLY A 214 -0.48 -8.92 5.47
C GLY A 214 -0.61 -7.68 6.37
N LEU A 215 -1.57 -7.64 7.30
CA LEU A 215 -1.92 -6.43 8.04
C LEU A 215 -0.85 -5.94 9.03
N ARG A 216 0.07 -6.81 9.48
CA ARG A 216 1.14 -6.43 10.42
C ARG A 216 1.95 -5.24 9.91
N MET A 217 2.26 -5.19 8.62
CA MET A 217 3.08 -4.12 8.04
C MET A 217 2.42 -2.75 8.16
N ASN A 218 1.09 -2.67 8.18
CA ASN A 218 0.37 -1.42 8.34
C ASN A 218 0.64 -0.76 9.72
N GLY A 219 0.86 -1.56 10.75
CA GLY A 219 1.22 -1.06 12.08
C GLY A 219 2.56 -0.32 12.10
N SER A 220 3.50 -0.72 11.25
CA SER A 220 4.84 -0.11 11.19
C SER A 220 4.83 1.34 10.70
N PHE A 221 3.84 1.76 9.91
CA PHE A 221 3.71 3.17 9.54
C PHE A 221 3.48 4.06 10.77
N ALA A 222 2.52 3.67 11.61
CA ALA A 222 2.18 4.41 12.82
C ALA A 222 3.31 4.39 13.84
N LEU A 223 3.95 3.23 14.04
CA LEU A 223 5.12 3.10 14.91
C LEU A 223 6.27 4.01 14.45
N GLY A 224 6.54 4.10 13.15
CA GLY A 224 7.58 4.97 12.60
C GLY A 224 7.34 6.45 12.88
N VAL A 225 6.11 6.94 12.64
CA VAL A 225 5.73 8.32 12.93
C VAL A 225 5.82 8.60 14.44
N ALA A 226 5.28 7.72 15.27
CA ALA A 226 5.36 7.85 16.72
C ALA A 226 6.83 7.90 17.21
N ALA A 227 7.69 7.01 16.70
CA ALA A 227 9.11 7.00 17.02
C ALA A 227 9.81 8.33 16.66
N ARG A 228 9.45 8.94 15.52
CA ARG A 228 9.96 10.28 15.17
C ARG A 228 9.51 11.34 16.18
N CYS A 229 8.24 11.35 16.56
CA CYS A 229 7.71 12.30 17.53
C CYS A 229 8.43 12.18 18.87
N LEU A 230 8.64 10.96 19.37
CA LEU A 230 9.36 10.72 20.63
C LEU A 230 10.81 11.20 20.55
N ARG A 231 11.52 10.94 19.45
CA ARG A 231 12.87 11.47 19.24
C ARG A 231 12.94 13.01 19.31
N LEU A 232 11.92 13.71 18.81
CA LEU A 232 11.86 15.18 18.87
C LEU A 232 11.56 15.70 20.28
N LEU A 233 10.80 14.94 21.07
CA LEU A 233 10.51 15.26 22.47
C LEU A 233 11.69 14.95 23.40
N GLY A 234 12.57 14.02 23.02
CA GLY A 234 13.61 13.48 23.88
C GLY A 234 13.12 12.29 24.73
N PRO A 235 13.90 11.79 25.69
CA PRO A 235 13.54 10.60 26.47
C PRO A 235 12.25 10.79 27.28
N THR A 236 11.30 9.87 27.15
CA THR A 236 10.01 9.87 27.85
C THR A 236 9.59 8.45 28.27
N PRO A 237 8.60 8.28 29.17
CA PRO A 237 8.00 6.97 29.43
C PRO A 237 7.34 6.32 28.19
N LEU A 238 6.93 7.13 27.20
CA LEU A 238 6.29 6.66 25.98
C LEU A 238 7.23 5.83 25.10
N ASP A 239 8.56 5.93 25.28
CA ASP A 239 9.52 5.07 24.58
C ASP A 239 9.31 3.59 24.94
N THR A 240 8.96 3.30 26.20
CA THR A 240 8.65 1.92 26.63
C THR A 240 7.32 1.44 26.07
N GLU A 241 6.31 2.31 26.00
CA GLU A 241 5.02 1.99 25.34
C GLU A 241 5.22 1.77 23.83
N LEU A 242 6.10 2.57 23.23
CA LEU A 242 6.83 2.37 21.98
C LEU A 242 7.05 0.90 21.66
N ASP A 243 8.01 0.36 22.40
CA ASP A 243 8.55 -0.98 22.23
C ASP A 243 7.52 -2.06 22.59
N ALA A 244 6.70 -1.83 23.61
CA ALA A 244 5.63 -2.75 23.97
C ALA A 244 4.58 -2.90 22.86
N CYS A 245 4.19 -1.79 22.21
CA CYS A 245 3.25 -1.82 21.08
C CYS A 245 3.84 -2.57 19.89
N ARG A 246 5.13 -2.35 19.58
CA ARG A 246 5.84 -3.10 18.54
C ARG A 246 5.85 -4.60 18.83
N ALA A 247 6.23 -5.00 20.05
CA ALA A 247 6.25 -6.41 20.45
C ALA A 247 4.84 -7.05 20.39
N ALA A 248 3.81 -6.31 20.77
CA ALA A 248 2.43 -6.78 20.66
C ALA A 248 2.00 -7.00 19.20
N LEU A 249 2.40 -6.10 18.28
CA LEU A 249 2.14 -6.28 16.85
C LEU A 249 2.90 -7.49 16.28
N ASP A 250 4.17 -7.66 16.63
CA ASP A 250 5.01 -8.78 16.15
C ASP A 250 4.50 -10.16 16.58
N THR A 251 3.80 -10.22 17.72
CA THR A 251 3.25 -11.47 18.28
C THR A 251 1.75 -11.60 18.07
N ALA A 252 1.10 -10.63 17.44
CA ALA A 252 -0.34 -10.67 17.21
C ALA A 252 -0.72 -11.82 16.27
N PRO A 253 -1.73 -12.63 16.61
CA PRO A 253 -2.27 -13.59 15.66
C PRO A 253 -2.96 -12.84 14.51
N PRO A 254 -3.09 -13.46 13.32
CA PRO A 254 -3.91 -12.92 12.25
C PRO A 254 -5.30 -12.60 12.80
N PRO A 255 -5.88 -11.42 12.49
CA PRO A 255 -7.17 -11.06 13.03
C PRO A 255 -8.20 -12.13 12.66
N THR A 256 -8.83 -12.70 13.68
CA THR A 256 -10.03 -13.50 13.46
C THR A 256 -11.12 -12.53 13.06
N TYR A 257 -11.65 -12.66 11.84
CA TYR A 257 -12.78 -11.86 11.36
C TYR A 257 -14.05 -12.31 12.11
N GLN A 258 -14.13 -12.06 13.41
CA GLN A 258 -15.39 -12.07 14.10
C GLN A 258 -16.13 -10.83 13.62
N ARG A 259 -17.28 -11.02 12.97
CA ARG A 259 -18.30 -9.97 12.84
C ARG A 259 -18.69 -9.59 14.26
N HIS A 260 -17.92 -8.73 14.91
CA HIS A 260 -18.41 -8.01 16.05
C HIS A 260 -19.47 -7.08 15.50
N ALA A 261 -20.73 -7.51 15.62
CA ALA A 261 -21.84 -6.58 15.76
C ALA A 261 -21.57 -5.80 17.05
N ARG A 262 -20.60 -4.89 17.03
CA ARG A 262 -20.51 -3.88 18.08
C ARG A 262 -21.80 -3.08 17.92
N PRO A 263 -22.66 -3.01 18.95
CA PRO A 263 -23.77 -2.08 18.91
C PRO A 263 -23.17 -0.71 18.58
N ARG A 264 -23.80 0.03 17.66
CA ARG A 264 -23.43 1.42 17.35
C ARG A 264 -23.33 2.14 18.68
N ARG A 265 -22.10 2.43 19.14
CA ARG A 265 -21.92 3.35 20.26
C ARG A 265 -22.33 4.71 19.69
N SER A 266 -23.50 5.19 20.11
CA SER A 266 -23.86 6.58 19.94
C SER A 266 -22.83 7.38 20.72
N TRP A 267 -21.86 7.95 20.03
CA TRP A 267 -21.07 9.03 20.61
C TRP A 267 -22.03 10.21 20.76
N PRO A 268 -22.25 10.76 21.97
CA PRO A 268 -22.96 12.02 22.07
C PRO A 268 -22.17 13.04 21.26
N CYS A 269 -22.78 13.54 20.19
CA CYS A 269 -22.35 14.76 19.51
C CYS A 269 -22.64 15.91 20.47
N GLU A 270 -21.79 16.07 21.49
CA GLU A 270 -21.67 17.37 22.13
C GLU A 270 -20.95 18.29 21.14
N PRO A 271 -21.50 19.48 20.86
CA PRO A 271 -20.82 20.44 20.01
C PRO A 271 -19.48 20.78 20.64
N LEU A 272 -18.39 20.56 19.89
CA LEU A 272 -17.06 20.99 20.28
C LEU A 272 -17.10 22.49 20.62
N PRO A 273 -16.53 22.93 21.76
CA PRO A 273 -16.43 24.35 22.06
C PRO A 273 -15.66 25.02 20.92
N ARG A 274 -16.24 26.12 20.40
CA ARG A 274 -15.59 26.96 19.39
C ARG A 274 -14.31 27.53 19.99
N TRP A 275 -13.18 26.96 19.61
CA TRP A 275 -11.88 27.59 19.78
C TRP A 275 -11.44 28.05 18.40
N TRP A 276 -11.57 29.37 18.22
CA TRP A 276 -11.12 30.23 17.10
C TRP A 276 -11.89 30.08 15.78
#